data_AF-A0DR96-F1
#
_entry.id   AF-A0DR96-F1
#
_cell.length_a   1.000
_cell.length_b   1.000
_cell.length_c   1.000
_cell.angle_alpha   90.00
_cell.angle_beta   90.00
_cell.angle_gamma   90.00
#
_symmetry.space_group_name_H-M   'P 1'
#
loop_
_entity.id
_entity.type
_entity.pdbx_description
1 polymer ?
#
loop_
_entity_poly.entity_id
_entity_poly.type
_entity_poly.pdbx_seq_one_letter_code
_entity_poly.pdbx_strand_id
1 'polypeptide(L)'
;MGCVTSNGNKKLEDMKQGFVIRIQQPDNKTEKQFKYFDEKQKSDLIMNVMNGICFSEKVSDKCDGNFISLYDQADDRFHYYVQKLDGICEHSILGIEIENPNEPTKGKIWVPYINEKRQDWDTLVENNSRISITDHLLWKLEQIKK
;
A
#
# COMPACT_ATOMS: atom_id res chain seq x y z
N MET A 1 -29.75 -39.65 -26.93
CA MET A 1 -29.01 -38.37 -27.05
C MET A 1 -29.53 -37.43 -25.98
N GLY A 2 -28.84 -37.35 -24.84
CA GLY A 2 -29.15 -36.42 -23.75
C GLY A 2 -27.98 -35.46 -23.60
N CYS A 3 -28.14 -34.23 -24.05
CA CYS A 3 -27.15 -33.17 -23.83
C CYS A 3 -27.33 -32.66 -22.40
N VAL A 4 -26.40 -33.03 -21.52
CA VAL A 4 -26.27 -32.42 -20.19
C VAL A 4 -25.70 -31.03 -20.42
N THR A 5 -26.52 -29.99 -20.27
CA THR A 5 -26.03 -28.62 -20.23
C THR A 5 -25.17 -28.48 -18.98
N SER A 6 -23.86 -28.35 -19.20
CA SER A 6 -22.89 -27.95 -18.20
C SER A 6 -23.34 -26.61 -17.61
N ASN A 7 -23.68 -26.61 -16.33
CA ASN A 7 -23.77 -25.37 -15.56
C ASN A 7 -22.34 -24.81 -15.47
N GLY A 8 -22.02 -23.95 -16.43
CA GLY A 8 -20.79 -23.19 -16.46
C GLY A 8 -20.61 -22.45 -15.14
N ASN A 9 -19.46 -22.71 -14.52
CA ASN A 9 -18.89 -21.99 -13.39
C ASN A 9 -19.22 -20.49 -13.44
N LYS A 10 -20.26 -20.08 -12.72
CA LYS A 10 -20.38 -18.69 -12.28
C LYS A 10 -19.47 -18.53 -11.07
N LYS A 11 -18.27 -18.01 -11.35
CA LYS A 11 -17.32 -17.32 -10.47
C LYS A 11 -17.72 -17.27 -8.99
N LEU A 12 -17.12 -18.16 -8.21
CA LEU A 12 -17.10 -18.12 -6.74
C LEU A 12 -15.91 -17.27 -6.23
N GLU A 13 -15.50 -16.26 -7.00
CA GLU A 13 -14.50 -15.25 -6.59
C GLU A 13 -15.14 -13.96 -6.06
N ASP A 14 -16.47 -13.90 -6.04
CA ASP A 14 -17.19 -12.79 -5.44
C ASP A 14 -17.14 -12.89 -3.91
N MET A 15 -16.47 -11.89 -3.31
CA MET A 15 -16.61 -11.41 -1.92
C MET A 15 -15.74 -12.03 -0.81
N LYS A 16 -14.46 -12.33 -1.04
CA LYS A 16 -13.51 -12.24 0.09
C LYS A 16 -13.29 -10.76 0.42
N GLN A 17 -13.83 -10.28 1.54
CA GLN A 17 -13.51 -8.95 2.07
C GLN A 17 -12.03 -8.90 2.47
N GLY A 18 -11.41 -7.74 2.29
CA GLY A 18 -9.99 -7.56 2.56
C GLY A 18 -9.60 -6.09 2.44
N PHE A 19 -8.43 -5.76 2.98
CA PHE A 19 -7.88 -4.41 2.87
C PHE A 19 -7.42 -4.16 1.44
N VAL A 20 -7.74 -2.98 0.92
CA VAL A 20 -7.37 -2.58 -0.44
C VAL A 20 -6.47 -1.37 -0.36
N ILE A 21 -5.30 -1.47 -0.98
CA ILE A 21 -4.43 -0.31 -1.21
C ILE A 21 -4.32 -0.03 -2.70
N ARG A 22 -4.20 1.24 -3.04
CA ARG A 22 -3.90 1.69 -4.40
C ARG A 22 -2.58 2.45 -4.38
N ILE A 23 -1.76 2.25 -5.40
CA ILE A 23 -0.50 2.97 -5.59
C ILE A 23 -0.63 3.74 -6.89
N GLN A 24 -0.56 5.06 -6.81
CA GLN A 24 -0.54 5.94 -7.98
C GLN A 24 0.86 5.90 -8.60
N GLN A 25 0.91 5.60 -9.90
CA GLN A 25 2.16 5.61 -10.66
C GLN A 25 2.69 7.04 -10.81
N PRO A 26 4.02 7.24 -10.89
CA PRO A 26 4.63 8.58 -10.97
C PRO A 26 4.20 9.39 -12.19
N ASP A 27 3.76 8.74 -13.27
CA ASP A 27 3.20 9.39 -14.45
C ASP A 27 1.81 9.99 -14.21
N ASN A 28 1.23 9.76 -13.02
CA ASN A 28 -0.10 10.15 -12.57
C ASN A 28 -1.26 9.62 -13.43
N LYS A 29 -1.02 8.66 -14.32
CA LYS A 29 -2.04 8.17 -15.26
C LYS A 29 -2.69 6.87 -14.82
N THR A 30 -2.01 6.09 -13.99
CA THR A 30 -2.48 4.77 -13.60
C THR A 30 -2.37 4.52 -12.10
N GLU A 31 -3.30 3.75 -11.57
CA GLU A 31 -3.28 3.23 -10.21
C GLU A 31 -3.14 1.71 -10.28
N LYS A 32 -2.26 1.12 -9.48
CA LYS A 32 -2.19 -0.32 -9.28
C LYS A 32 -2.84 -0.66 -7.94
N GLN A 33 -3.72 -1.64 -7.93
CA GLN A 33 -4.48 -2.04 -6.75
C GLN A 33 -3.95 -3.37 -6.20
N PHE A 34 -3.80 -3.44 -4.88
CA PHE A 34 -3.47 -4.64 -4.14
C PHE A 34 -4.53 -4.92 -3.09
N LYS A 35 -4.82 -6.19 -2.86
CA LYS A 35 -5.79 -6.63 -1.87
C LYS A 35 -5.19 -7.66 -0.94
N TYR A 36 -5.20 -7.37 0.35
CA TYR A 36 -4.78 -8.28 1.40
C TYR A 36 -6.01 -8.92 2.05
N PHE A 37 -6.07 -10.25 2.01
CA PHE A 37 -7.21 -11.01 2.51
C PHE A 37 -6.96 -11.45 3.95
N ASP A 38 -7.48 -10.67 4.89
CA ASP A 38 -7.70 -11.13 6.26
C ASP A 38 -9.19 -11.35 6.50
N GLU A 39 -9.63 -12.60 6.35
CA GLU A 39 -11.04 -12.99 6.33
C GLU A 39 -11.78 -12.73 7.66
N LYS A 40 -11.07 -12.46 8.76
CA LYS A 40 -11.69 -12.26 10.09
C LYS A 40 -11.58 -10.83 10.59
N GLN A 41 -10.71 -10.00 9.99
CA GLN A 41 -10.36 -8.70 10.54
C GLN A 41 -10.95 -7.55 9.73
N LYS A 42 -11.88 -6.80 10.33
CA LYS A 42 -12.51 -5.62 9.71
C LYS A 42 -11.70 -4.33 9.87
N SER A 43 -10.78 -4.31 10.83
CA SER A 43 -9.86 -3.19 11.05
C SER A 43 -8.56 -3.65 11.68
N ASP A 44 -7.45 -3.06 11.27
CA ASP A 44 -6.12 -3.37 11.76
C ASP A 44 -5.23 -2.12 11.78
N LEU A 45 -4.07 -2.23 12.40
CA LEU A 45 -3.03 -1.21 12.36
C LEU A 45 -2.53 -1.05 10.92
N ILE A 46 -2.34 0.19 10.48
CA ILE A 46 -1.92 0.46 9.10
C ILE A 46 -0.60 -0.23 8.74
N MET A 47 0.32 -0.37 9.70
CA MET A 47 1.58 -1.08 9.50
C MET A 47 1.38 -2.57 9.25
N ASN A 48 0.44 -3.22 9.95
CA ASN A 48 0.12 -4.63 9.72
C ASN A 48 -0.48 -4.83 8.32
N VAL A 49 -1.37 -3.92 7.90
CA VAL A 49 -1.96 -3.97 6.56
C VAL A 49 -0.90 -3.79 5.49
N MET A 50 0.01 -2.83 5.63
CA MET A 50 1.10 -2.62 4.68
C MET A 50 2.07 -3.79 4.63
N ASN A 51 2.44 -4.35 5.79
CA ASN A 51 3.24 -5.58 5.85
C ASN A 51 2.52 -6.77 5.20
N GLY A 52 1.21 -6.87 5.40
CA GLY A 52 0.36 -7.88 4.78
C GLY A 52 0.35 -7.75 3.25
N ILE A 53 0.25 -6.53 2.72
CA ILE A 53 0.30 -6.30 1.28
C ILE A 53 1.68 -6.61 0.69
N CYS A 54 2.76 -6.18 1.33
CA CYS A 54 4.10 -6.27 0.75
C CYS A 54 4.77 -7.64 0.97
N PHE A 55 4.42 -8.36 2.03
CA PHE A 55 5.19 -9.54 2.47
C PHE A 55 4.33 -10.78 2.72
N SER A 56 3.00 -10.71 2.67
CA SER A 56 2.15 -11.89 2.85
C SER A 56 1.97 -12.68 1.56
N GLU A 57 1.76 -13.99 1.68
CA GLU A 57 1.29 -14.83 0.59
C GLU A 57 -0.23 -14.69 0.35
N LYS A 58 -0.97 -14.06 1.27
CA LYS A 58 -2.43 -13.86 1.19
C LYS A 58 -2.82 -12.55 0.50
N VAL A 59 -2.11 -12.19 -0.56
CA VAL A 59 -2.32 -10.97 -1.33
C VAL A 59 -2.77 -11.30 -2.76
N SER A 60 -3.56 -10.44 -3.38
CA SER A 60 -4.03 -10.62 -4.76
C SER A 60 -2.92 -10.60 -5.80
N ASP A 61 -1.88 -9.81 -5.57
CA ASP A 61 -0.69 -9.67 -6.42
C ASP A 61 0.51 -9.31 -5.54
N LYS A 62 1.73 -9.66 -5.97
CA LYS A 62 2.94 -9.33 -5.22
C LYS A 62 3.21 -7.83 -5.32
N CYS A 63 3.29 -7.17 -4.16
CA CYS A 63 3.71 -5.78 -4.04
C CYS A 63 5.18 -5.74 -3.58
N ASP A 64 6.08 -5.22 -4.41
CA ASP A 64 7.48 -4.98 -4.01
C ASP A 64 7.55 -3.70 -3.15
N GLY A 65 7.60 -3.89 -1.82
CA GLY A 65 7.64 -2.81 -0.85
C GLY A 65 8.84 -2.90 0.08
N ASN A 66 9.35 -1.75 0.51
CA ASN A 66 10.36 -1.66 1.56
C ASN A 66 10.13 -0.45 2.47
N PHE A 67 10.41 -0.62 3.76
CA PHE A 67 10.20 0.39 4.80
C PHE A 67 11.53 0.67 5.50
N ILE A 68 11.79 1.93 5.82
CA ILE A 68 12.99 2.36 6.54
C ILE A 68 12.59 3.20 7.76
N SER A 69 13.49 3.26 8.73
CA SER A 69 13.41 4.16 9.86
C SER A 69 14.72 4.90 10.02
N LEU A 70 14.66 6.18 10.35
CA LEU A 70 15.81 7.04 10.55
C LEU A 70 15.69 7.70 11.91
N TYR A 71 16.72 7.56 12.75
CA TYR A 71 16.74 8.22 14.05
C TYR A 71 17.10 9.70 13.90
N ASP A 72 16.26 10.59 14.43
CA ASP A 72 16.55 12.02 14.55
C ASP A 72 16.89 12.33 16.01
N GLN A 73 18.08 12.91 16.20
CA GLN A 73 18.56 13.34 17.51
C GLN A 73 17.84 14.59 18.02
N ALA A 74 17.33 15.44 17.14
CA ALA A 74 16.62 16.67 17.54
C ALA A 74 15.28 16.34 18.19
N ASP A 75 14.58 15.34 17.64
CA ASP A 75 13.26 14.89 18.11
C ASP A 75 13.34 13.66 19.04
N ASP A 76 14.55 13.15 19.30
CA ASP A 76 14.87 11.94 20.09
C ASP A 76 13.96 10.73 19.75
N ARG A 77 13.76 10.49 18.44
CA ARG A 77 12.89 9.41 17.97
C ARG A 77 13.26 8.90 16.59
N PHE A 78 12.69 7.75 16.22
CA PHE A 78 12.73 7.27 14.85
C PHE A 78 11.60 7.90 14.03
N HIS A 79 11.93 8.34 12.82
CA HIS A 79 10.97 8.68 11.79
C HIS A 79 10.84 7.53 10.80
N TYR A 80 9.61 7.18 10.45
CA TYR A 80 9.30 6.07 9.56
C TYR A 80 9.01 6.56 8.14
N TYR A 81 9.52 5.83 7.16
CA TYR A 81 9.28 6.12 5.75
C TYR A 81 9.03 4.83 4.97
N VAL A 82 8.22 4.94 3.92
CA VAL A 82 8.15 3.90 2.90
C VAL A 82 9.24 4.20 1.87
N GLN A 83 10.32 3.41 1.87
CA GLN A 83 11.44 3.62 0.95
C GLN A 83 11.07 3.24 -0.47
N LYS A 84 10.32 2.14 -0.64
CA LYS A 84 10.02 1.56 -1.94
C LYS A 84 8.60 1.03 -1.95
N LEU A 85 7.88 1.24 -3.04
CA LEU A 85 6.57 0.62 -3.30
C LEU A 85 6.45 0.25 -4.78
N ASP A 86 5.58 -0.72 -5.06
CA ASP A 86 5.46 -1.30 -6.39
C ASP A 86 5.15 -0.25 -7.47
N GLY A 87 5.86 -0.37 -8.59
CA GLY A 87 5.84 0.57 -9.69
C GLY A 87 5.81 -0.12 -11.04
N ILE A 88 5.25 0.55 -12.03
CA ILE A 88 5.31 0.14 -13.42
C ILE A 88 6.36 1.01 -14.12
N CYS A 89 7.47 0.38 -14.50
CA CYS A 89 8.36 0.91 -15.53
C CYS A 89 7.95 0.24 -16.86
N GLU A 90 8.05 0.95 -17.99
CA GLU A 90 7.44 0.59 -19.30
C GLU A 90 7.64 -0.86 -19.77
N HIS A 91 8.58 -1.63 -19.20
CA HIS A 91 8.83 -3.04 -19.54
C HIS A 91 9.12 -3.95 -18.33
N SER A 92 8.90 -3.50 -17.08
CA SER A 92 9.14 -4.31 -15.88
C SER A 92 8.41 -3.76 -14.65
N ILE A 93 7.87 -4.67 -13.83
CA ILE A 93 7.38 -4.34 -12.49
C ILE A 93 8.61 -4.27 -11.57
N LEU A 94 9.06 -3.06 -11.26
CA LEU A 94 10.12 -2.79 -10.30
C LEU A 94 9.58 -1.77 -9.32
N GLY A 95 9.72 -2.02 -8.02
CA GLY A 95 9.30 -1.02 -7.04
C GLY A 95 10.10 0.28 -7.20
N ILE A 96 9.40 1.40 -7.05
CA ILE A 96 9.94 2.74 -7.16
C ILE A 96 10.41 3.20 -5.79
N GLU A 97 11.67 3.56 -5.74
CA GLU A 97 12.32 4.09 -4.53
C GLU A 97 12.10 5.60 -4.39
N ILE A 98 12.11 6.06 -3.14
CA ILE A 98 12.19 7.49 -2.80
C ILE A 98 13.53 8.07 -3.28
N GLU A 99 13.55 9.36 -3.60
CA GLU A 99 14.70 9.98 -4.28
C GLU A 99 15.96 10.08 -3.38
N ASN A 100 15.79 10.20 -2.06
CA ASN A 100 16.90 10.28 -1.11
C ASN A 100 16.63 9.47 0.16
N PRO A 101 16.95 8.17 0.19
CA PRO A 101 16.65 7.31 1.34
C PRO A 101 17.34 7.70 2.65
N ASN A 102 18.50 8.36 2.59
CA ASN A 102 19.25 8.80 3.77
C ASN A 102 18.75 10.14 4.33
N GLU A 103 18.14 10.96 3.47
CA GLU A 103 17.49 12.22 3.87
C GLU A 103 16.14 12.37 3.14
N PRO A 104 15.11 11.55 3.49
CA PRO A 104 13.86 11.46 2.73
C PRO A 104 13.16 12.80 2.54
N THR A 105 13.28 13.70 3.51
CA THR A 105 12.67 15.03 3.48
C THR A 105 13.26 15.98 2.44
N LYS A 106 14.40 15.64 1.82
CA LYS A 106 15.03 16.40 0.73
C LYS A 106 14.58 15.98 -0.67
N GLY A 107 13.74 14.95 -0.80
CA GLY A 107 13.27 14.44 -2.09
C GLY A 107 11.77 14.17 -2.10
N LYS A 108 11.34 13.40 -3.10
CA LYS A 108 9.99 12.82 -3.09
C LYS A 108 9.89 11.60 -2.19
N ILE A 109 8.80 11.54 -1.43
CA ILE A 109 8.46 10.43 -0.54
C ILE A 109 7.08 9.86 -0.89
N TRP A 110 6.85 8.62 -0.47
CA TRP A 110 5.53 8.00 -0.54
C TRP A 110 4.62 8.55 0.56
N VAL A 111 3.49 9.12 0.15
CA VAL A 111 2.51 9.76 1.04
C VAL A 111 1.20 8.99 0.98
N PRO A 112 0.66 8.54 2.14
CA PRO A 112 -0.63 7.91 2.21
C PRO A 112 -1.77 8.95 2.15
N TYR A 113 -2.82 8.58 1.44
CA TYR A 113 -4.12 9.24 1.42
C TYR A 113 -5.15 8.26 1.96
N ILE A 114 -5.86 8.66 3.00
CA ILE A 114 -6.92 7.87 3.62
C ILE A 114 -8.23 8.64 3.44
N ASN A 115 -9.20 8.04 2.75
CA ASN A 115 -10.47 8.68 2.44
C ASN A 115 -10.27 10.06 1.80
N GLU A 116 -9.40 10.11 0.78
CA GLU A 116 -9.04 11.30 -0.01
C GLU A 116 -8.29 12.40 0.75
N LYS A 117 -7.97 12.19 2.04
CA LYS A 117 -7.18 13.11 2.84
C LYS A 117 -5.73 12.67 2.91
N ARG A 118 -4.82 13.59 2.56
CA ARG A 118 -3.38 13.41 2.74
C ARG A 118 -3.09 13.18 4.22
N GLN A 119 -2.33 12.14 4.51
CA GLN A 119 -1.87 11.80 5.86
C GLN A 119 -0.35 11.77 5.90
N ASP A 120 0.20 11.94 7.10
CA ASP A 120 1.62 11.76 7.35
C ASP A 120 1.89 10.32 7.81
N TRP A 121 2.73 9.59 7.06
CA TRP A 121 2.99 8.17 7.34
C TRP A 121 3.63 7.96 8.71
N ASP A 122 4.61 8.79 9.05
CA ASP A 122 5.32 8.74 10.32
C ASP A 122 4.35 8.88 11.51
N THR A 123 3.47 9.88 11.45
CA THR A 123 2.39 10.10 12.43
C THR A 123 1.40 8.94 12.49
N LEU A 124 1.06 8.33 11.35
CA LEU A 124 0.13 7.20 11.33
C LEU A 124 0.73 5.97 12.03
N VAL A 125 2.01 5.72 11.80
CA VAL A 125 2.79 4.63 12.44
C VAL A 125 2.93 4.87 13.93
N GLU A 126 3.41 6.04 14.33
CA GLU A 126 3.66 6.39 15.74
C GLU A 126 2.39 6.24 16.57
N ASN A 127 1.26 6.70 16.04
CA ASN A 127 -0.03 6.63 16.72
C ASN A 127 -0.71 5.26 16.64
N ASN A 128 -0.09 4.24 16.03
CA ASN A 128 -0.71 2.94 15.77
C ASN A 128 -2.09 3.09 15.13
N SER A 129 -2.17 3.92 14.09
CA SER A 129 -3.43 4.28 13.47
C SER A 129 -4.13 3.05 12.90
N ARG A 130 -5.42 2.92 13.22
CA ARG A 130 -6.27 1.84 12.72
C ARG A 130 -6.93 2.24 11.41
N ILE A 131 -6.94 1.31 10.46
CA ILE A 131 -7.67 1.40 9.20
C ILE A 131 -8.67 0.27 9.11
N SER A 132 -9.78 0.50 8.42
CA SER A 132 -10.82 -0.46 8.14
C SER A 132 -10.78 -0.93 6.69
N ILE A 133 -11.35 -2.10 6.41
CA ILE A 133 -11.57 -2.61 5.05
C ILE A 133 -12.46 -1.69 4.19
N THR A 134 -13.18 -0.75 4.80
CA THR A 134 -13.98 0.27 4.10
C THR A 134 -13.19 1.55 3.80
N ASP A 135 -12.00 1.73 4.36
CA ASP A 135 -11.21 2.92 4.10
C ASP A 135 -10.61 2.87 2.69
N HIS A 136 -10.60 4.04 2.04
CA HIS A 136 -10.02 4.20 0.72
C HIS A 136 -8.56 4.61 0.87
N LEU A 137 -7.64 3.68 0.65
CA LEU A 137 -6.21 3.90 0.83
C LEU A 137 -5.52 4.08 -0.53
N LEU A 138 -4.73 5.14 -0.64
CA LEU A 138 -3.99 5.49 -1.85
C LEU A 138 -2.60 6.02 -1.49
N TRP A 139 -1.55 5.54 -2.12
CA TRP A 139 -0.19 6.05 -1.98
C TRP A 139 0.23 6.84 -3.21
N LYS A 140 0.87 7.98 -2.98
CA LYS A 140 1.39 8.88 -4.03
C LYS A 140 2.83 9.25 -3.74
N LEU A 141 3.65 9.34 -4.77
CA LEU A 141 5.03 9.82 -4.66
C LEU A 141 5.04 11.35 -4.80
N GLU A 142 5.30 12.07 -3.71
CA GLU A 142 5.17 13.53 -3.63
C GLU A 142 6.43 14.19 -3.08
N GLN A 143 6.74 15.39 -3.60
CA GLN A 143 7.73 16.26 -2.98
C GLN A 143 7.18 16.77 -1.65
N ILE A 144 7.97 16.68 -0.58
CA ILE A 144 7.60 17.36 0.68
C ILE A 144 7.62 18.87 0.42
N LYS A 145 6.44 19.50 0.49
CA LYS A 145 6.32 20.95 0.51
C LYS A 145 6.60 21.41 1.94
N LYS A 146 7.64 22.23 2.10
CA LYS A 146 7.89 22.99 3.33
C LYS A 146 6.80 24.02 3.56
#